data_AF-A0A227JAD6-F1
#
_entry.id   AF-A0A227JAD6-F1
#
_cell.length_a   1.000
_cell.length_b   1.000
_cell.length_c   1.000
_cell.angle_alpha   90.00
_cell.angle_beta   90.00
_cell.angle_gamma   90.00
#
_symmetry.space_group_name_H-M   'P 1'
#
loop_
_entity.id
_entity.type
_entity.pdbx_description
1 polymer ?
#
loop_
_entity_poly.entity_id
_entity_poly.type
_entity_poly.pdbx_seq_one_letter_code
_entity_poly.pdbx_strand_id
1 'polypeptide(L)'
;MINLDAYQDLLAPINQFLQCSTPNEWVEEAKKPENLQTILLDHLLCELKAGQSAMFLIRKYAVDKDSSHALLDWFKPYEDFAYRKIGSLETLKGKSNISKAIMAKSDSPYSQDLIDKMVLLIKEEL
;
A
#
# COMPACT_ATOMS: atom_id res chain seq x y z
N MET A 1 -17.28 -28.00 4.26
CA MET A 1 -16.22 -27.41 5.11
C MET A 1 -15.04 -27.11 4.21
N ILE A 2 -14.57 -25.87 4.19
CA ILE A 2 -13.29 -25.52 3.55
C ILE A 2 -12.19 -26.18 4.37
N ASN A 3 -11.30 -26.94 3.75
CA ASN A 3 -10.14 -27.51 4.43
C ASN A 3 -9.15 -26.38 4.70
N LEU A 4 -9.04 -25.97 5.98
CA LEU A 4 -8.19 -24.87 6.41
C LEU A 4 -6.74 -25.30 6.71
N ASP A 5 -6.46 -26.60 6.71
CA ASP A 5 -5.14 -27.14 7.07
C ASP A 5 -4.08 -26.74 6.04
N ALA A 6 -4.46 -26.60 4.77
CA ALA A 6 -3.57 -26.16 3.69
C ALA A 6 -3.05 -24.72 3.86
N TYR A 7 -3.69 -23.88 4.68
CA TYR A 7 -3.27 -22.50 4.91
C TYR A 7 -2.34 -22.34 6.12
N GLN A 8 -2.24 -23.34 6.99
CA GLN A 8 -1.46 -23.23 8.22
C GLN A 8 0.04 -23.04 7.92
N ASP A 9 0.55 -23.74 6.92
CA ASP A 9 1.95 -23.60 6.48
C ASP A 9 2.25 -22.19 5.93
N LEU A 10 1.28 -21.57 5.26
CA LEU A 10 1.41 -20.19 4.75
C LEU A 10 1.35 -19.14 5.87
N LEU A 11 0.59 -19.41 6.94
CA LEU A 11 0.43 -18.50 8.08
C LEU A 11 1.55 -18.65 9.12
N ALA A 12 2.28 -19.77 9.11
CA ALA A 12 3.33 -20.04 10.11
C ALA A 12 4.36 -18.90 10.26
N PRO A 13 4.91 -18.31 9.18
CA PRO A 13 5.84 -17.18 9.31
C PRO A 13 5.20 -15.93 9.93
N ILE A 14 3.92 -15.68 9.62
CA ILE A 14 3.17 -14.53 10.14
C ILE A 14 2.93 -14.70 11.64
N ASN A 15 2.47 -15.88 12.06
CA ASN A 15 2.22 -16.21 13.46
C ASN A 15 3.50 -16.26 14.29
N GLN A 16 4.65 -16.57 13.67
CA GLN A 16 5.95 -16.51 14.33
C GLN A 16 6.46 -15.07 14.48
N PHE A 17 6.18 -14.20 13.51
CA PHE A 17 6.59 -12.81 13.52
C PHE A 17 5.76 -11.96 14.50
N LEU A 18 4.44 -12.14 14.48
CA LEU A 18 3.50 -11.42 15.34
C LEU A 18 3.46 -12.02 16.76
N GLN A 19 3.35 -11.18 17.77
CA GLN A 19 3.41 -11.61 19.18
C GLN A 19 2.10 -12.14 19.74
N CYS A 20 0.98 -11.85 19.07
CA CYS A 20 -0.35 -12.33 19.45
C CYS A 20 -1.29 -12.35 18.25
N SER A 21 -2.35 -13.15 18.36
CA SER A 21 -3.47 -13.11 17.43
C SER A 21 -4.35 -11.90 17.68
N THR A 22 -5.07 -11.44 16.65
CA THR A 22 -6.14 -10.45 16.80
C THR A 22 -7.18 -10.94 17.82
N PRO A 23 -7.52 -10.15 18.85
CA PRO A 23 -8.53 -10.53 19.84
C PRO A 23 -9.91 -10.78 19.20
N ASN A 24 -10.66 -11.75 19.73
CA ASN A 24 -11.99 -12.07 19.21
C ASN A 24 -12.94 -10.87 19.36
N GLU A 25 -12.82 -10.09 20.44
CA GLU A 25 -13.62 -8.90 20.70
C GLU A 25 -13.48 -7.88 19.57
N TRP A 26 -12.28 -7.75 18.97
CA TRP A 26 -12.07 -6.87 17.82
C TRP A 26 -12.80 -7.38 16.57
N VAL A 27 -12.74 -8.69 16.32
CA VAL A 27 -13.42 -9.32 15.16
C VAL A 27 -14.94 -9.22 15.30
N GLU A 28 -15.46 -9.49 16.50
CA GLU A 28 -16.89 -9.38 16.82
C GLU A 28 -17.40 -7.95 16.67
N GLU A 29 -16.59 -6.95 17.00
CA GLU A 29 -16.91 -5.54 16.79
C GLU A 29 -16.83 -5.14 15.31
N ALA A 30 -15.74 -5.50 14.63
CA ALA A 30 -15.48 -5.11 13.24
C ALA A 30 -16.52 -5.70 12.26
N LYS A 31 -17.05 -6.89 12.54
CA LYS A 31 -18.03 -7.55 11.66
C LYS A 31 -19.45 -6.98 11.77
N LYS A 32 -19.74 -6.11 12.74
CA LYS A 32 -21.08 -5.52 12.90
C LYS A 32 -21.42 -4.66 11.68
N PRO A 33 -22.64 -4.78 11.10
CA PRO A 33 -23.00 -4.03 9.90
C PRO A 33 -22.83 -2.51 10.01
N GLU A 34 -23.08 -1.94 11.19
CA GLU A 34 -22.91 -0.52 11.49
C GLU A 34 -21.44 -0.04 11.43
N ASN A 35 -20.48 -0.95 11.64
CA ASN A 35 -19.05 -0.64 11.62
C ASN A 35 -18.43 -0.83 10.23
N LEU A 36 -19.11 -1.53 9.31
CA LEU A 36 -18.56 -1.88 8.00
C LEU A 36 -18.09 -0.65 7.22
N GLN A 37 -18.88 0.43 7.21
CA GLN A 37 -18.50 1.66 6.53
C GLN A 37 -17.21 2.25 7.12
N THR A 38 -17.09 2.30 8.44
CA THR A 38 -15.92 2.82 9.13
C THR A 38 -14.68 1.98 8.83
N ILE A 39 -14.79 0.65 8.88
CA ILE A 39 -13.68 -0.25 8.59
C ILE A 39 -13.21 -0.10 7.15
N LEU A 40 -14.12 -0.03 6.18
CA LEU A 40 -13.74 0.13 4.77
C LEU A 40 -13.09 1.49 4.49
N LEU A 41 -13.55 2.56 5.15
CA LEU A 41 -12.92 3.88 5.02
C LEU A 41 -11.53 3.91 5.67
N ASP A 42 -11.37 3.31 6.85
CA ASP A 42 -10.06 3.23 7.50
C ASP A 42 -9.09 2.36 6.69
N HIS A 43 -9.56 1.23 6.17
CA HIS A 43 -8.78 0.34 5.30
C HIS A 43 -8.31 1.08 4.04
N LEU A 44 -9.20 1.76 3.32
CA LEU A 44 -8.83 2.60 2.17
C LEU A 44 -7.69 3.59 2.51
N LEU A 45 -7.75 4.22 3.68
CA LEU A 45 -6.73 5.15 4.13
C LEU A 45 -5.43 4.45 4.53
N CYS A 46 -5.50 3.23 5.08
CA CYS A 46 -4.34 2.41 5.38
C CYS A 46 -3.56 2.02 4.13
N GLU A 47 -4.23 1.61 3.05
CA GLU A 47 -3.56 1.28 1.78
C GLU A 47 -2.84 2.52 1.20
N LEU A 48 -3.52 3.68 1.24
CA LEU A 48 -2.90 4.94 0.81
C LEU A 48 -1.68 5.33 1.65
N LYS A 49 -1.75 5.17 2.98
CA LYS A 49 -0.63 5.45 3.89
C LYS A 49 0.55 4.49 3.66
N ALA A 50 0.28 3.21 3.36
CA ALA A 50 1.30 2.23 3.01
C ALA A 50 2.02 2.62 1.72
N GLY A 51 1.27 2.94 0.67
CA GLY A 51 1.82 3.45 -0.59
C GLY A 51 2.63 4.74 -0.41
N GLN A 52 2.13 5.70 0.39
CA GLN A 52 2.84 6.95 0.67
C GLN A 52 4.15 6.71 1.45
N SER A 53 4.17 5.72 2.35
CA SER A 53 5.37 5.33 3.08
C SER A 53 6.44 4.74 2.15
N ALA A 54 6.03 3.88 1.22
CA ALA A 54 6.89 3.37 0.15
C ALA A 54 7.43 4.50 -0.74
N MET A 55 6.55 5.41 -1.19
CA MET A 55 6.93 6.60 -1.96
C MET A 55 7.96 7.45 -1.22
N PHE A 56 7.76 7.69 0.08
CA PHE A 56 8.69 8.45 0.89
C PHE A 56 10.08 7.81 0.95
N LEU A 57 10.16 6.49 1.13
CA LEU A 57 11.43 5.76 1.15
C LEU A 57 12.15 5.85 -0.21
N ILE A 58 11.42 5.68 -1.32
CA ILE A 58 11.98 5.83 -2.67
C ILE A 58 12.56 7.24 -2.85
N ARG A 59 11.77 8.28 -2.56
CA ARG A 59 12.17 9.69 -2.70
C ARG A 59 13.37 10.06 -1.85
N LYS A 60 13.45 9.50 -0.64
CA LYS A 60 14.50 9.84 0.32
C LYS A 60 15.82 9.15 -0.01
N TYR A 61 15.79 7.90 -0.49
CA TYR A 61 16.97 7.06 -0.55
C TYR A 61 17.38 6.57 -1.93
N ALA A 62 16.48 6.59 -2.93
CA ALA A 62 16.70 5.84 -4.17
C ALA A 62 16.70 6.69 -5.45
N VAL A 63 16.02 7.85 -5.49
CA VAL A 63 15.76 8.56 -6.76
C VAL A 63 16.21 10.01 -6.75
N ASP A 64 16.44 10.55 -7.95
CA ASP A 64 16.75 11.96 -8.14
C ASP A 64 15.54 12.89 -7.91
N LYS A 65 15.76 14.19 -8.04
CA LYS A 65 14.74 15.20 -7.75
C LYS A 65 13.57 15.14 -8.73
N ASP A 66 13.84 14.85 -10.01
CA ASP A 66 12.82 14.84 -11.05
C ASP A 66 11.93 13.60 -10.91
N SER A 67 12.53 12.44 -10.67
CA SER A 67 11.81 11.20 -10.34
C SER A 67 11.01 11.35 -9.03
N SER A 68 11.53 12.10 -8.05
CA SER A 68 10.80 12.41 -6.83
C SER A 68 9.54 13.24 -7.09
N HIS A 69 9.55 14.18 -8.03
CA HIS A 69 8.35 14.93 -8.40
C HIS A 69 7.35 14.04 -9.16
N ALA A 70 7.82 13.21 -10.09
CA ALA A 70 6.96 12.26 -10.81
C ALA A 70 6.21 11.32 -9.86
N LEU A 71 6.86 10.87 -8.78
CA LEU A 71 6.23 10.07 -7.73
C LEU A 71 5.13 10.81 -6.99
N LEU A 72 5.31 12.11 -6.69
CA LEU A 72 4.27 12.92 -6.04
C LEU A 72 3.05 13.11 -6.96
N ASP A 73 3.29 13.38 -8.24
CA ASP A 73 2.21 13.53 -9.23
C ASP A 73 1.44 12.23 -9.43
N TRP A 74 2.09 11.08 -9.26
CA TRP A 74 1.43 9.78 -9.30
C TRP A 74 0.44 9.56 -8.16
N PHE A 75 0.78 9.99 -6.94
CA PHE A 75 -0.08 9.84 -5.75
C PHE A 75 -1.23 10.84 -5.70
N LYS A 76 -1.06 12.01 -6.33
CA LYS A 76 -2.02 13.11 -6.27
C LYS A 76 -3.48 12.71 -6.54
N PRO A 77 -3.82 11.90 -7.56
CA PRO A 77 -5.19 11.47 -7.81
C PRO A 77 -5.80 10.67 -6.65
N TYR A 78 -5.00 9.83 -5.99
CA TYR A 78 -5.44 9.02 -4.86
C TYR A 78 -5.64 9.89 -3.61
N GLU A 79 -4.77 10.86 -3.37
CA GLU A 79 -4.92 11.84 -2.29
C GLU A 79 -6.12 12.77 -2.50
N ASP A 80 -6.33 13.23 -3.74
CA ASP A 80 -7.47 14.04 -4.14
C ASP A 80 -8.79 13.30 -3.88
N PHE A 81 -8.83 12.01 -4.24
CA PHE A 81 -9.99 11.16 -3.98
C PHE A 81 -10.22 10.96 -2.47
N ALA A 82 -9.20 10.51 -1.73
CA ALA A 82 -9.33 10.14 -0.33
C ALA A 82 -9.56 11.34 0.61
N TYR A 83 -8.85 12.45 0.42
CA TYR A 83 -8.86 13.58 1.35
C TYR A 83 -9.74 14.74 0.89
N ARG A 84 -9.80 14.98 -0.42
CA ARG A 84 -10.47 16.15 -1.00
C ARG A 84 -11.82 15.81 -1.64
N LYS A 85 -12.15 14.51 -1.74
CA LYS A 85 -13.35 13.98 -2.40
C LYS A 85 -13.45 14.45 -3.86
N ILE A 86 -12.30 14.56 -4.52
CA ILE A 86 -12.19 14.97 -5.93
C ILE A 86 -11.94 13.71 -6.77
N GLY A 87 -12.74 13.53 -7.82
CA GLY A 87 -12.66 12.36 -8.71
C GLY A 87 -13.62 11.24 -8.32
N SER A 88 -13.43 10.09 -8.96
CA SER A 88 -14.21 8.86 -8.75
C SER A 88 -13.32 7.62 -8.97
N LEU A 89 -13.82 6.44 -8.61
CA LEU A 89 -13.14 5.17 -8.90
C LEU A 89 -12.81 5.00 -10.39
N GLU A 90 -13.69 5.49 -11.29
CA GLU A 90 -13.44 5.48 -12.73
C GLU A 90 -12.24 6.34 -13.11
N THR A 91 -12.06 7.49 -12.44
CA THR A 91 -10.92 8.39 -12.69
C THR A 91 -9.60 7.87 -12.13
N LEU A 92 -9.62 6.89 -11.22
CA LEU A 92 -8.44 6.22 -10.67
C LEU A 92 -8.02 5.00 -11.50
N LYS A 93 -8.96 4.39 -12.22
CA LYS A 93 -8.71 3.19 -13.03
C LYS A 93 -7.59 3.42 -14.05
N GLY A 94 -6.57 2.57 -14.01
CA GLY A 94 -5.44 2.60 -14.93
C GLY A 94 -4.34 3.62 -14.59
N LYS A 95 -4.50 4.38 -13.51
CA LYS A 95 -3.46 5.30 -13.00
C LYS A 95 -2.36 4.63 -12.18
N SER A 96 -2.51 3.35 -11.83
CA SER A 96 -1.47 2.55 -11.13
C SER A 96 -0.26 2.19 -12.01
N ASN A 97 -0.32 2.47 -13.31
CA ASN A 97 0.78 2.23 -14.24
C ASN A 97 1.82 3.34 -14.16
N ILE A 98 2.80 3.20 -13.26
CA ILE A 98 4.02 4.01 -13.34
C ILE A 98 4.83 3.59 -14.57
N SER A 99 5.16 4.57 -15.41
CA SER A 99 6.10 4.39 -16.51
C SER A 99 7.49 4.13 -15.91
N LYS A 100 8.32 3.35 -16.62
CA LYS A 100 9.70 2.94 -16.23
C LYS A 100 10.69 4.12 -16.04
N ALA A 101 10.22 5.35 -15.86
CA ALA A 101 11.00 6.58 -15.78
C ALA A 101 11.46 6.92 -14.35
N ILE A 102 11.38 6.00 -13.39
CA ILE A 102 12.00 6.20 -12.08
C ILE A 102 13.50 5.95 -12.24
N MET A 103 14.29 7.02 -12.32
CA MET A 103 15.73 6.94 -12.44
C MET A 103 16.38 6.92 -11.06
N ALA A 104 17.24 5.94 -10.82
CA ALA A 104 18.01 5.85 -9.59
C ALA A 104 18.96 7.04 -9.47
N LYS A 105 19.07 7.59 -8.26
CA LYS A 105 19.90 8.78 -7.94
C LYS A 105 21.40 8.54 -8.11
N SER A 106 21.85 7.28 -8.12
CA SER A 106 23.27 6.91 -8.09
C SER A 106 23.51 5.43 -8.41
N ASP A 107 24.79 5.07 -8.65
CA ASP A 107 25.33 3.70 -8.76
C ASP A 107 25.27 2.88 -7.45
N SER A 108 24.40 3.26 -6.51
CA SER A 108 24.25 2.54 -5.25
C SER A 108 23.68 1.14 -5.50
N PRO A 109 24.31 0.08 -4.95
CA PRO A 109 23.95 -1.31 -5.27
C PRO A 109 22.56 -1.70 -4.79
N TYR A 110 21.94 -0.93 -3.88
CA TYR A 110 20.63 -1.25 -3.30
C TYR A 110 19.48 -0.37 -3.82
N SER A 111 19.76 0.71 -4.56
CA SER A 111 18.73 1.69 -4.94
C SER A 111 17.65 1.07 -5.83
N GLN A 112 18.05 0.22 -6.78
CA GLN A 112 17.10 -0.43 -7.68
C GLN A 112 16.24 -1.48 -6.96
N ASP A 113 16.84 -2.31 -6.10
CA ASP A 113 16.10 -3.30 -5.30
C ASP A 113 15.05 -2.64 -4.38
N LEU A 114 15.41 -1.51 -3.76
CA LEU A 114 14.47 -0.71 -2.98
C LEU A 114 13.34 -0.16 -3.86
N ILE A 115 13.64 0.40 -5.04
CA ILE A 115 12.63 0.90 -5.97
C ILE A 115 11.68 -0.23 -6.37
N ASP A 116 12.20 -1.38 -6.78
CA ASP A 116 11.41 -2.50 -7.27
C ASP A 116 10.44 -3.02 -6.21
N LYS A 117 10.92 -3.22 -4.97
CA LYS A 117 10.09 -3.67 -3.84
C LYS A 117 9.05 -2.65 -3.43
N MET A 118 9.41 -1.37 -3.35
CA MET A 118 8.48 -0.32 -2.95
C MET A 118 7.45 -0.03 -4.03
N VAL A 119 7.81 -0.07 -5.32
CA VAL A 119 6.85 0.06 -6.43
C VAL A 119 5.90 -1.14 -6.48
N LEU A 120 6.39 -2.36 -6.19
CA LEU A 120 5.52 -3.52 -6.08
C LEU A 120 4.48 -3.31 -4.97
N LEU A 121 4.91 -2.91 -3.77
CA LEU A 121 4.01 -2.60 -2.66
C LEU A 121 2.96 -1.56 -3.10
N ILE A 122 3.37 -0.43 -3.68
CA ILE A 122 2.43 0.62 -4.10
C ILE A 122 1.37 0.10 -5.10
N LYS A 123 1.74 -0.83 -6.00
CA LYS A 123 0.80 -1.42 -6.97
C LYS A 123 -0.16 -2.43 -6.36
N GLU A 124 0.22 -3.07 -5.25
CA GLU A 124 -0.66 -3.97 -4.51
C GLU A 124 -1.69 -3.17 -3.70
N GLU A 125 -1.32 -1.97 -3.23
CA GLU A 125 -2.18 -1.09 -2.43
C GLU A 125 -3.13 -0.17 -3.24
N LEU A 126 -2.76 0.23 -4.47
CA LEU A 126 -3.43 1.30 -5.26
C LEU A 126 -3.97 0.87 -6.64
#